data_AF-A0A417Z1Y5-F1
#
_entry.id   AF-A0A417Z1Y5-F1
#
_cell.length_a   1.000
_cell.length_b   1.000
_cell.length_c   1.000
_cell.angle_alpha   90.00
_cell.angle_beta   90.00
_cell.angle_gamma   90.00
#
_symmetry.space_group_name_H-M   'P 1'
#
loop_
_entity.id
_entity.type
_entity.pdbx_description
1 polymer ?
#
loop_
_entity_poly.entity_id
_entity_poly.type
_entity_poly.pdbx_seq_one_letter_code
_entity_poly.pdbx_strand_id
1 'polypeptide(L)'
;MLKRSGVTKGTRYFHFETKEEVADAVLAAHGDWMVKAAESVPGRGAQKLINLGYVVCNALATDVLFQATARLAVERETYGEGRPASFHMWESMARHLIESLDCDGAFAKRIDAERVARMLTVALLGLHLTWQAAGHEQGLHEEVEYFWRTIAPVLIAPSEYEALELSRPA
;
A
#
# COMPACT_ATOMS: atom_id res chain seq x y z
N MET A 1 8.93 -1.65 54.23
CA MET A 1 10.18 -1.73 53.45
C MET A 1 9.84 -2.11 52.02
N LEU A 2 9.94 -1.18 51.07
CA LEU A 2 9.95 -1.47 49.63
C LEU A 2 11.30 -2.09 49.22
N LYS A 3 11.28 -2.82 48.08
CA LYS A 3 12.38 -3.42 47.26
C LYS A 3 12.27 -4.96 47.31
N ARG A 4 12.07 -5.70 46.21
CA ARG A 4 12.47 -5.49 44.81
C ARG A 4 11.44 -6.13 43.85
N SER A 5 10.68 -5.30 43.14
CA SER A 5 10.12 -5.67 41.83
C SER A 5 11.08 -5.12 40.78
N GLY A 6 11.99 -5.96 40.31
CA GLY A 6 12.81 -5.64 39.13
C GLY A 6 11.92 -5.77 37.90
N VAL A 7 11.91 -4.72 37.09
CA VAL A 7 11.17 -4.51 35.84
C VAL A 7 9.74 -3.96 36.04
N THR A 8 9.68 -2.64 36.07
CA THR A 8 8.48 -1.82 36.04
C THR A 8 7.73 -1.99 34.72
N LYS A 9 6.48 -2.45 34.81
CA LYS A 9 5.42 -2.18 33.83
C LYS A 9 5.35 -0.66 33.57
N GLY A 10 5.43 -0.24 32.32
CA GLY A 10 4.91 1.06 31.86
C GLY A 10 5.92 2.03 31.29
N THR A 11 6.23 1.93 29.98
CA THR A 11 6.71 3.10 29.19
C THR A 11 6.56 2.93 27.66
N ARG A 12 5.42 2.41 27.16
CA ARG A 12 5.18 2.39 25.69
C ARG A 12 3.81 2.91 25.23
N TYR A 13 2.97 3.44 26.13
CA TYR A 13 1.65 4.01 25.81
C TYR A 13 1.58 5.56 25.84
N PHE A 14 2.70 6.27 25.95
CA PHE A 14 2.70 7.71 26.35
C PHE A 14 3.21 8.72 25.30
N HIS A 15 3.11 8.44 24.00
CA HIS A 15 3.40 9.46 22.98
C HIS A 15 2.15 10.02 22.27
N PHE A 16 0.96 9.47 22.54
CA PHE A 16 -0.27 9.87 21.87
C PHE A 16 -1.39 10.05 22.90
N GLU A 17 -1.98 11.23 22.93
CA GLU A 17 -3.06 11.63 23.83
C GLU A 17 -4.40 11.01 23.43
N THR A 18 -4.55 10.62 22.16
CA THR A 18 -5.80 10.09 21.59
C THR A 18 -5.56 8.93 20.60
N LYS A 19 -6.63 8.19 20.26
CA LYS A 19 -6.56 7.12 19.24
C LYS A 19 -6.31 7.68 17.85
N GLU A 20 -6.77 8.89 17.62
CA GLU A 20 -6.63 9.66 16.39
C GLU A 20 -5.17 10.03 16.14
N GLU A 21 -4.42 10.41 17.18
CA GLU A 21 -2.99 10.69 17.06
C GLU A 21 -2.18 9.43 16.73
N VAL A 22 -2.59 8.27 17.24
CA VAL A 22 -1.99 6.98 16.85
C VAL A 22 -2.25 6.69 15.37
N ALA A 23 -3.48 6.92 14.89
CA ALA A 23 -3.83 6.71 13.50
C ALA A 23 -3.04 7.63 12.56
N ASP A 24 -2.90 8.92 12.92
CA ASP A 24 -2.09 9.87 12.16
C ASP A 24 -0.62 9.47 12.11
N ALA A 25 -0.05 9.02 13.23
CA ALA A 25 1.34 8.56 13.28
C ALA A 25 1.56 7.30 12.42
N VAL A 26 0.61 6.37 12.42
CA VAL A 26 0.63 5.18 11.56
C VAL A 26 0.60 5.59 10.08
N LEU A 27 -0.27 6.53 9.70
CA LEU A 27 -0.36 7.00 8.32
C LEU A 27 0.88 7.77 7.87
N ALA A 28 1.46 8.59 8.74
CA ALA A 28 2.72 9.28 8.46
C ALA A 28 3.87 8.29 8.25
N ALA A 29 4.02 7.30 9.14
CA ALA A 29 5.03 6.26 9.01
C ALA A 29 4.84 5.41 7.74
N HIS A 30 3.59 5.11 7.37
CA HIS A 30 3.27 4.43 6.12
C HIS A 30 3.66 5.27 4.89
N GLY A 31 3.39 6.58 4.91
CA GLY A 31 3.82 7.49 3.85
C GLY A 31 5.34 7.51 3.66
N ASP A 32 6.10 7.65 4.75
CA ASP A 32 7.57 7.61 4.72
C ASP A 32 8.11 6.28 4.17
N TRP A 33 7.45 5.17 4.53
CA TRP A 33 7.80 3.85 4.01
C TRP A 33 7.56 3.80 2.49
N MET A 34 6.41 4.27 2.02
CA MET A 34 6.03 4.26 0.61
C MET A 34 6.99 5.08 -0.25
N VAL A 35 7.43 6.24 0.23
CA VAL A 35 8.44 7.06 -0.45
C VAL A 35 9.75 6.28 -0.59
N LYS A 36 10.26 5.69 0.49
CA LYS A 36 11.51 4.90 0.47
C LYS A 36 11.40 3.66 -0.42
N ALA A 37 10.25 2.98 -0.40
CA ALA A 37 9.99 1.85 -1.28
C ALA A 37 10.01 2.28 -2.75
N ALA A 38 9.36 3.39 -3.09
CA ALA A 38 9.37 3.93 -4.44
C ALA A 38 10.77 4.41 -4.89
N GLU A 39 11.62 4.92 -3.99
CA GLU A 39 13.00 5.30 -4.31
C GLU A 39 13.90 4.07 -4.56
N SER A 40 13.71 3.01 -3.79
CA SER A 40 14.58 1.81 -3.81
C SER A 40 14.17 0.75 -4.81
N VAL A 41 12.89 0.69 -5.19
CA VAL A 41 12.39 -0.34 -6.11
C VAL A 41 12.98 -0.15 -7.52
N PRO A 42 13.55 -1.20 -8.13
CA PRO A 42 14.18 -1.11 -9.44
C PRO A 42 13.13 -0.94 -10.56
N GLY A 43 13.59 -0.47 -11.72
CA GLY A 43 12.77 -0.27 -12.92
C GLY A 43 12.46 1.19 -13.20
N ARG A 44 11.68 1.43 -14.27
CA ARG A 44 11.20 2.74 -14.69
C ARG A 44 9.77 2.63 -15.21
N GLY A 45 9.01 3.73 -15.21
CA GLY A 45 7.63 3.77 -15.72
C GLY A 45 6.76 2.63 -15.20
N ALA A 46 6.13 1.90 -16.12
CA ALA A 46 5.22 0.80 -15.82
C ALA A 46 5.88 -0.37 -15.04
N GLN A 47 7.14 -0.71 -15.32
CA GLN A 47 7.81 -1.79 -14.59
C GLN A 47 8.01 -1.42 -13.12
N LYS A 48 8.34 -0.15 -12.85
CA LYS A 48 8.52 0.34 -11.49
C LYS A 48 7.21 0.28 -10.69
N LEU A 49 6.09 0.60 -11.33
CA LEU A 49 4.75 0.48 -10.76
C LEU A 49 4.39 -0.97 -10.40
N ILE A 50 4.66 -1.91 -11.30
CA ILE A 50 4.42 -3.36 -11.07
C ILE A 50 5.25 -3.85 -9.90
N ASN A 51 6.55 -3.55 -9.89
CA ASN A 51 7.47 -3.95 -8.83
C ASN A 51 7.03 -3.36 -7.48
N LEU A 52 6.60 -2.10 -7.45
CA LEU A 52 6.07 -1.46 -6.24
C LEU A 52 4.81 -2.18 -5.74
N GLY A 53 3.93 -2.61 -6.64
CA GLY A 53 2.76 -3.43 -6.29
C GLY A 53 3.13 -4.73 -5.56
N TYR A 54 4.19 -5.42 -6.00
CA TYR A 54 4.71 -6.60 -5.32
C TYR A 54 5.33 -6.29 -3.95
N VAL A 55 6.07 -5.18 -3.83
CA VAL A 55 6.65 -4.71 -2.57
C VAL A 55 5.55 -4.40 -1.54
N VAL A 56 4.51 -3.68 -1.96
CA VAL A 56 3.33 -3.37 -1.13
C VAL A 56 2.55 -4.65 -0.76
N CYS A 57 2.34 -5.55 -1.71
CA CYS A 57 1.70 -6.85 -1.48
C CYS A 57 2.44 -7.66 -0.41
N ASN A 58 3.78 -7.72 -0.48
CA ASN A 58 4.58 -8.40 0.53
C ASN A 58 4.42 -7.72 1.90
N ALA A 59 4.49 -6.38 1.93
CA ALA A 59 4.32 -5.63 3.17
C ALA A 59 2.93 -5.83 3.80
N LEU A 60 1.85 -5.86 3.01
CA LEU A 60 0.51 -6.22 3.49
C LEU A 60 0.47 -7.62 4.12
N ALA A 61 1.20 -8.58 3.56
CA ALA A 61 1.26 -9.94 4.11
C ALA A 61 2.07 -10.03 5.41
N THR A 62 3.15 -9.24 5.57
CA THR A 62 4.16 -9.48 6.62
C THR A 62 4.39 -8.34 7.60
N ASP A 63 4.02 -7.10 7.27
CA ASP A 63 4.33 -5.90 8.04
C ASP A 63 3.10 -5.40 8.82
N VAL A 64 3.26 -5.32 10.14
CA VAL A 64 2.24 -4.80 11.07
C VAL A 64 1.81 -3.37 10.73
N LEU A 65 2.72 -2.54 10.23
CA LEU A 65 2.39 -1.17 9.81
C LEU A 65 1.35 -1.19 8.68
N PHE A 66 1.59 -2.00 7.65
CA PHE A 66 0.67 -2.14 6.50
C PHE A 66 -0.67 -2.74 6.90
N GLN A 67 -0.65 -3.77 7.75
CA GLN A 67 -1.89 -4.38 8.26
C GLN A 67 -2.70 -3.40 9.11
N ALA A 68 -2.04 -2.60 9.95
CA ALA A 68 -2.69 -1.55 10.72
C ALA A 68 -3.29 -0.48 9.80
N THR A 69 -2.56 -0.02 8.79
CA THR A 69 -3.07 0.96 7.84
C THR A 69 -4.24 0.42 7.00
N ALA A 70 -4.17 -0.83 6.54
CA ALA A 70 -5.27 -1.48 5.82
C ALA A 70 -6.54 -1.57 6.68
N ARG A 71 -6.39 -1.91 7.96
CA ARG A 71 -7.49 -1.94 8.93
C ARG A 71 -8.08 -0.55 9.15
N LEU A 72 -7.23 0.46 9.35
CA LEU A 72 -7.66 1.86 9.47
C LEU A 72 -8.44 2.33 8.24
N ALA A 73 -8.08 1.86 7.03
CA ALA A 73 -8.76 2.22 5.79
C ALA A 73 -10.18 1.66 5.68
N VAL A 74 -10.47 0.52 6.33
CA VAL A 74 -11.77 -0.16 6.27
C VAL A 74 -12.67 0.22 7.45
N GLU A 75 -12.09 0.44 8.63
CA GLU A 75 -12.83 0.73 9.86
C GLU A 75 -13.27 2.21 9.91
N ARG A 76 -14.52 2.47 9.48
CA ARG A 76 -15.19 3.78 9.51
C ARG A 76 -15.21 4.47 10.88
N GLU A 77 -15.16 3.70 11.97
CA GLU A 77 -15.28 4.21 13.35
C GLU A 77 -13.96 4.81 13.90
N THR A 78 -12.84 4.66 13.18
CA THR A 78 -11.53 5.00 13.74
C THR A 78 -11.15 6.47 13.63
N TYR A 79 -11.87 7.24 12.81
CA TYR A 79 -11.66 8.68 12.64
C TYR A 79 -12.91 9.44 13.10
N GLY A 80 -12.77 10.22 14.17
CA GLY A 80 -13.82 11.10 14.68
C GLY A 80 -14.35 12.09 13.63
N GLU A 81 -15.48 12.73 13.93
CA GLU A 81 -16.18 13.65 13.02
C GLU A 81 -15.24 14.74 12.46
N GLY A 82 -15.24 14.91 11.12
CA GLY A 82 -14.60 16.04 10.44
C GLY A 82 -13.19 15.80 9.88
N ARG A 83 -12.60 14.61 10.01
CA ARG A 83 -11.31 14.26 9.38
C ARG A 83 -11.49 13.48 8.06
N PRO A 84 -10.59 13.63 7.07
CA PRO A 84 -10.62 12.81 5.87
C PRO A 84 -10.52 11.34 6.26
N ALA A 85 -11.35 10.48 5.68
CA ALA A 85 -11.21 9.04 5.85
C ALA A 85 -9.76 8.64 5.53
N SER A 86 -9.15 7.81 6.38
CA SER A 86 -7.85 7.14 6.19
C SER A 86 -7.63 6.66 4.75
N PHE A 87 -8.69 6.18 4.11
CA PHE A 87 -8.74 5.80 2.71
C PHE A 87 -8.32 6.92 1.73
N HIS A 88 -8.74 8.17 1.95
CA HIS A 88 -8.38 9.32 1.10
C HIS A 88 -6.90 9.70 1.22
N MET A 89 -6.29 9.53 2.40
CA MET A 89 -4.85 9.76 2.55
C MET A 89 -4.06 8.71 1.76
N TRP A 90 -4.51 7.45 1.78
CA TRP A 90 -3.95 6.37 0.98
C TRP A 90 -4.05 6.62 -0.53
N GLU A 91 -5.24 7.01 -1.01
CA GLU A 91 -5.49 7.36 -2.41
C GLU A 91 -4.59 8.51 -2.87
N SER A 92 -4.43 9.54 -2.02
CA SER A 92 -3.54 10.66 -2.29
C SER A 92 -2.08 10.23 -2.42
N MET A 93 -1.57 9.38 -1.51
CA MET A 93 -0.20 8.87 -1.60
C MET A 93 0.03 8.05 -2.87
N ALA A 94 -0.91 7.15 -3.20
CA ALA A 94 -0.84 6.35 -4.42
C ALA A 94 -0.84 7.23 -5.69
N ARG A 95 -1.65 8.30 -5.70
CA ARG A 95 -1.69 9.26 -6.81
C ARG A 95 -0.34 9.94 -6.99
N HIS A 96 0.21 10.56 -5.94
CA HIS A 96 1.51 11.26 -6.03
C HIS A 96 2.62 10.32 -6.49
N LEU A 97 2.60 9.06 -6.03
CA LEU A 97 3.55 8.06 -6.48
C LEU A 97 3.41 7.78 -7.99
N ILE A 98 2.20 7.50 -8.48
CA ILE A 98 1.97 7.25 -9.91
C ILE A 98 2.35 8.46 -10.77
N GLU A 99 2.03 9.66 -10.32
CA GLU A 99 2.44 10.91 -10.97
C GLU A 99 3.97 11.07 -10.99
N SER A 100 4.67 10.63 -9.94
CA SER A 100 6.14 10.73 -9.83
C SER A 100 6.91 9.67 -10.63
N LEU A 101 6.27 8.59 -11.05
CA LEU A 101 6.94 7.44 -11.68
C LEU A 101 7.42 7.68 -13.12
N ASP A 102 7.36 8.92 -13.61
CA ASP A 102 7.71 9.31 -15.00
C ASP A 102 7.09 8.32 -16.01
N CYS A 103 5.76 8.24 -15.98
CA CYS A 103 5.00 7.36 -16.85
C CYS A 103 4.75 7.99 -18.23
N ASP A 104 5.55 8.97 -18.65
CA ASP A 104 5.37 9.65 -19.93
C ASP A 104 5.46 8.64 -21.08
N GLY A 105 4.33 8.41 -21.73
CA GLY A 105 4.18 7.40 -22.80
C GLY A 105 4.02 5.95 -22.33
N ALA A 106 4.12 5.66 -21.02
CA ALA A 106 3.99 4.31 -20.48
C ALA A 106 2.55 3.77 -20.52
N PHE A 107 1.54 4.64 -20.50
CA PHE A 107 0.13 4.25 -20.51
C PHE A 107 -0.49 4.33 -21.91
N ALA A 108 -1.41 3.40 -22.22
CA ALA A 108 -1.96 3.21 -23.57
C ALA A 108 -2.76 4.41 -24.12
N LYS A 109 -3.26 5.30 -23.24
CA LYS A 109 -4.02 6.53 -23.55
C LYS A 109 -3.76 7.57 -22.46
N ARG A 110 -4.33 8.79 -22.60
CA ARG A 110 -4.47 9.75 -21.49
C ARG A 110 -5.35 9.12 -20.40
N ILE A 111 -4.73 8.33 -19.54
CA ILE A 111 -5.37 7.79 -18.35
C ILE A 111 -5.59 8.93 -17.36
N ASP A 112 -6.67 8.83 -16.60
CA ASP A 112 -6.89 9.67 -15.42
C ASP A 112 -6.06 9.06 -14.28
N ALA A 113 -4.92 9.68 -13.96
CA ALA A 113 -3.95 9.19 -12.98
C ALA A 113 -4.59 8.98 -11.60
N GLU A 114 -5.53 9.85 -11.21
CA GLU A 114 -6.25 9.74 -9.94
C GLU A 114 -7.13 8.48 -9.93
N ARG A 115 -7.90 8.25 -11.00
CA ARG A 115 -8.74 7.05 -11.10
C ARG A 115 -7.91 5.77 -11.16
N VAL A 116 -6.79 5.77 -11.85
CA VAL A 116 -5.89 4.61 -11.92
C VAL A 116 -5.26 4.35 -10.55
N ALA A 117 -4.76 5.39 -9.87
CA ALA A 117 -4.22 5.26 -8.51
C ALA A 117 -5.22 4.64 -7.56
N ARG A 118 -6.45 5.16 -7.57
CA ARG A 118 -7.55 4.62 -6.76
C ARG A 118 -7.84 3.16 -7.10
N MET A 119 -7.96 2.83 -8.40
CA MET A 119 -8.26 1.48 -8.86
C MET A 119 -7.20 0.48 -8.41
N LEU A 120 -5.90 0.79 -8.61
CA LEU A 120 -4.80 -0.08 -8.21
C LEU A 120 -4.76 -0.26 -6.68
N THR A 121 -4.99 0.82 -5.93
CA THR A 121 -5.04 0.79 -4.46
C THR A 121 -6.17 -0.11 -3.95
N VAL A 122 -7.38 0.06 -4.51
CA VAL A 122 -8.56 -0.76 -4.13
C VAL A 122 -8.35 -2.22 -4.52
N ALA A 123 -7.76 -2.49 -5.68
CA ALA A 123 -7.48 -3.86 -6.12
C ALA A 123 -6.52 -4.57 -5.15
N LEU A 124 -5.37 -3.96 -4.83
CA LEU A 124 -4.41 -4.56 -3.90
C LEU A 124 -4.98 -4.75 -2.49
N LEU A 125 -5.72 -3.76 -1.97
CA LEU A 125 -6.40 -3.90 -0.68
C LEU A 125 -7.45 -5.02 -0.72
N GLY A 126 -8.23 -5.08 -1.80
CA GLY A 126 -9.23 -6.13 -2.01
C GLY A 126 -8.61 -7.53 -2.01
N LEU A 127 -7.54 -7.73 -2.80
CA LEU A 127 -6.79 -8.98 -2.85
C LEU A 127 -6.26 -9.39 -1.47
N HIS A 128 -5.72 -8.43 -0.71
CA HIS A 128 -5.24 -8.68 0.64
C HIS A 128 -6.37 -9.10 1.59
N LEU A 129 -7.50 -8.40 1.59
CA LEU A 129 -8.64 -8.71 2.44
C LEU A 129 -9.27 -10.06 2.08
N THR A 130 -9.38 -10.41 0.80
CA THR A 130 -9.88 -11.72 0.37
C THR A 130 -8.91 -12.84 0.76
N TRP A 131 -7.60 -12.61 0.63
CA TRP A 131 -6.58 -13.55 1.06
C TRP A 131 -6.61 -13.81 2.57
N GLN A 132 -6.79 -12.76 3.38
CA GLN A 132 -7.00 -12.91 4.82
C GLN A 132 -8.29 -13.68 5.14
N ALA A 133 -9.39 -13.36 4.47
CA ALA A 133 -10.68 -14.01 4.69
C ALA A 133 -10.68 -15.49 4.27
N ALA A 134 -9.89 -15.85 3.26
CA ALA A 134 -9.69 -17.23 2.80
C ALA A 134 -8.68 -18.02 3.65
N GLY A 135 -8.23 -17.50 4.79
CA GLY A 135 -7.31 -18.21 5.67
C GLY A 135 -5.92 -18.45 5.08
N HIS A 136 -5.49 -17.61 4.13
CA HIS A 136 -4.19 -17.69 3.46
C HIS A 136 -3.99 -18.97 2.62
N GLU A 137 -5.05 -19.66 2.23
CA GLU A 137 -4.98 -20.89 1.42
C GLU A 137 -4.44 -20.64 0.00
N GLN A 138 -4.71 -19.45 -0.55
CA GLN A 138 -4.23 -19.00 -1.86
C GLN A 138 -2.97 -18.16 -1.73
N GLY A 139 -2.09 -18.21 -2.72
CA GLY A 139 -0.90 -17.35 -2.76
C GLY A 139 -1.26 -15.92 -3.11
N LEU A 140 -1.14 -14.96 -2.17
CA LEU A 140 -1.43 -13.55 -2.45
C LEU A 140 -0.62 -12.99 -3.64
N HIS A 141 0.63 -13.46 -3.80
CA HIS A 141 1.47 -13.06 -4.94
C HIS A 141 0.96 -13.58 -6.28
N GLU A 142 0.37 -14.78 -6.31
CA GLU A 142 -0.19 -15.37 -7.53
C GLU A 142 -1.42 -14.57 -7.99
N GLU A 143 -2.24 -14.13 -7.04
CA GLU A 143 -3.38 -13.25 -7.30
C GLU A 143 -2.95 -11.86 -7.81
N VAL A 144 -1.87 -11.30 -7.26
CA VAL A 144 -1.30 -10.03 -7.75
C VAL A 144 -0.71 -10.20 -9.15
N GLU A 145 -0.06 -11.32 -9.44
CA GLU A 145 0.41 -11.62 -10.79
C GLU A 145 -0.75 -11.75 -11.78
N TYR A 146 -1.81 -12.48 -11.41
CA TYR A 146 -3.01 -12.62 -12.23
C TYR A 146 -3.68 -11.25 -12.48
N PHE A 147 -3.74 -10.40 -11.46
CA PHE A 147 -4.21 -9.02 -11.58
C PHE A 147 -3.39 -8.23 -12.61
N TRP A 148 -2.06 -8.25 -12.53
CA TRP A 148 -1.20 -7.54 -13.48
C TRP A 148 -1.32 -8.09 -14.90
N ARG A 149 -1.34 -9.41 -15.08
CA ARG A 149 -1.58 -10.06 -16.38
C ARG A 149 -2.91 -9.64 -17.02
N THR A 150 -3.91 -9.36 -16.19
CA THR A 150 -5.25 -8.95 -16.65
C THR A 150 -5.29 -7.46 -17.02
N ILE A 151 -4.70 -6.59 -16.18
CA ILE A 151 -4.86 -5.13 -16.34
C ILE A 151 -3.77 -4.48 -17.20
N ALA A 152 -2.55 -4.99 -17.20
CA ALA A 152 -1.41 -4.39 -17.91
C ALA A 152 -1.64 -4.24 -19.43
N PRO A 153 -2.25 -5.19 -20.15
CA PRO A 153 -2.53 -5.04 -21.58
C PRO A 153 -3.49 -3.88 -21.92
N VAL A 154 -4.32 -3.47 -20.95
CA VAL A 154 -5.29 -2.37 -21.11
C VAL A 154 -4.70 -1.05 -20.63
N LEU A 155 -3.89 -1.10 -19.58
CA LEU A 155 -3.36 0.07 -18.91
C LEU A 155 -2.09 0.58 -19.61
N ILE A 156 -1.19 -0.31 -20.03
CA ILE A 156 0.14 0.02 -20.54
C ILE A 156 0.14 0.11 -22.06
N ALA A 157 0.91 1.06 -22.60
CA ALA A 157 1.10 1.20 -24.04
C ALA A 157 1.65 -0.09 -24.66
N PRO A 158 1.16 -0.55 -25.83
CA PRO A 158 1.63 -1.78 -26.45
C PRO A 158 3.15 -1.84 -26.67
N SER A 159 3.79 -0.70 -26.98
CA SER A 159 5.24 -0.61 -27.16
C SER A 159 6.06 -0.87 -25.90
N GLU A 160 5.47 -0.64 -24.73
CA GLU A 160 6.12 -0.84 -23.42
C GLU A 160 5.77 -2.21 -22.84
N TYR A 161 4.57 -2.73 -23.12
CA TYR A 161 4.04 -3.96 -22.54
C TYR A 161 4.92 -5.20 -22.80
N GLU A 162 5.46 -5.35 -24.01
CA GLU A 162 6.27 -6.52 -24.39
C GLU A 162 7.56 -6.65 -23.55
N ALA A 163 8.06 -5.54 -23.00
CA ALA A 163 9.26 -5.51 -22.18
C ALA A 163 8.99 -5.70 -20.68
N LEU A 164 7.73 -5.84 -20.26
CA LEU A 164 7.36 -5.93 -18.85
C LEU A 164 7.51 -7.33 -18.29
N GLU A 165 8.13 -7.42 -17.12
CA GLU A 165 8.09 -8.59 -16.25
C GLU A 165 6.89 -8.45 -15.31
N LEU A 166 5.84 -9.23 -15.57
CA LEU A 166 4.61 -9.18 -14.78
C LEU A 166 4.62 -10.08 -13.56
N SER A 167 5.53 -11.07 -13.50
CA SER A 167 5.71 -11.95 -12.34
C SER A 167 6.48 -11.25 -11.23
N ARG A 168 6.44 -11.81 -10.03
CA ARG A 168 7.22 -11.31 -8.90
C ARG A 168 8.72 -11.23 -9.28
N PRO A 169 9.40 -10.10 -9.02
CA PRO A 169 10.85 -10.01 -9.20
C PRO A 169 11.56 -10.98 -8.26
N ALA A 170 12.61 -11.64 -8.79
CA ALA A 170 13.40 -12.65 -8.08
C ALA A 170 14.11 -12.10 -6.82
#